data_AF-A0A350XWD3-F1
#
_entry.id   AF-A0A350XWD3-F1
#
_cell.length_a   1.000
_cell.length_b   1.000
_cell.length_c   1.000
_cell.angle_alpha   90.00
_cell.angle_beta   90.00
_cell.angle_gamma   90.00
#
_symmetry.space_group_name_H-M   'P 1'
#
loop_
_entity.id
_entity.type
_entity.pdbx_description
1 polymer ?
#
loop_
_entity_poly.entity_id
_entity_poly.type
_entity_poly.pdbx_seq_one_letter_code
_entity_poly.pdbx_strand_id
1 'polypeptide(L)'
;MKIETIIINCLKKNINGINESDAFFDGISEYASDNSMDSFIKDDQPIEATEFVVSSFMQPFYSMPAEKVNSFFKNYSLIKNFNLLSNEVFGLACEKYKHGNATVPADLEERINLCISKIYLNKELEKLYMMEISDVIMDIDFVKGKTDKLSLRLARTVR
;
A
#
# COMPACT_ATOMS: atom_id res chain seq x y z
N MET A 1 -13.47 -23.39 3.67
CA MET A 1 -13.32 -22.14 4.44
C MET A 1 -12.80 -21.07 3.47
N LYS A 2 -13.17 -19.79 3.63
CA LYS A 2 -12.68 -18.71 2.75
C LYS A 2 -11.37 -18.11 3.26
N ILE A 3 -10.54 -17.58 2.37
CA ILE A 3 -9.22 -17.04 2.73
C ILE A 3 -9.33 -15.83 3.66
N GLU A 4 -10.35 -15.00 3.46
CA GLU A 4 -10.61 -13.81 4.28
C GLU A 4 -10.89 -14.19 5.73
N THR A 5 -11.60 -15.29 5.95
CA THR A 5 -11.86 -15.82 7.29
C THR A 5 -10.55 -16.23 7.97
N ILE A 6 -9.63 -16.85 7.23
CA ILE A 6 -8.30 -17.24 7.76
C ILE A 6 -7.50 -16.00 8.13
N ILE A 7 -7.45 -15.00 7.24
CA ILE A 7 -6.75 -13.74 7.48
C ILE A 7 -7.30 -13.04 8.73
N ILE A 8 -8.62 -12.88 8.83
CA ILE A 8 -9.27 -12.24 9.99
C ILE A 8 -8.93 -13.00 11.28
N ASN A 9 -8.96 -14.33 11.26
CA ASN A 9 -8.59 -15.14 12.42
C ASN A 9 -7.12 -14.95 12.82
N CYS A 10 -6.20 -14.93 11.85
CA CYS A 10 -4.78 -14.65 12.10
C CYS A 10 -4.57 -13.27 12.74
N LEU A 11 -5.27 -12.24 12.25
CA LEU A 11 -5.22 -10.90 12.83
C LEU A 11 -5.80 -10.87 14.24
N LYS A 12 -7.00 -11.43 14.47
CA LYS A 12 -7.65 -11.44 15.80
C LYS A 12 -6.88 -12.25 16.86
N LYS A 13 -6.13 -13.28 16.46
CA LYS A 13 -5.24 -14.04 17.35
C LYS A 13 -4.11 -13.16 17.92
N ASN A 14 -3.68 -12.13 17.20
CA ASN A 14 -2.51 -11.31 17.55
C ASN A 14 -2.85 -9.85 17.89
N ILE A 15 -4.01 -9.36 17.48
CA ILE A 15 -4.41 -7.95 17.55
C ILE A 15 -5.80 -7.84 18.17
N ASN A 16 -5.86 -7.22 19.35
CA ASN A 16 -7.13 -6.92 20.01
C ASN A 16 -7.76 -5.65 19.40
N GLY A 17 -9.05 -5.71 19.03
CA GLY A 17 -9.80 -4.55 18.51
C GLY A 17 -9.95 -4.47 16.99
N ILE A 18 -9.78 -5.59 16.28
CA ILE A 18 -10.13 -5.67 14.85
C ILE A 18 -11.64 -5.41 14.66
N ASN A 19 -11.96 -4.51 13.73
CA ASN A 19 -13.33 -4.10 13.41
C ASN A 19 -13.74 -4.66 12.04
N GLU A 20 -14.56 -5.70 12.05
CA GLU A 20 -15.05 -6.45 10.88
C GLU A 20 -16.22 -5.75 10.17
N SER A 21 -16.10 -4.44 9.91
CA SER A 21 -17.05 -3.72 9.04
C SER A 21 -16.95 -4.21 7.59
N ASP A 22 -18.00 -4.03 6.80
CA ASP A 22 -18.02 -4.41 5.36
C ASP A 22 -16.81 -3.86 4.60
N ALA A 23 -16.47 -2.58 4.77
CA ALA A 23 -15.29 -1.98 4.13
C ALA A 23 -13.95 -2.62 4.55
N PHE A 24 -13.86 -3.15 5.77
CA PHE A 24 -12.67 -3.87 6.23
C PHE A 24 -12.61 -5.24 5.55
N PHE A 25 -13.74 -5.95 5.46
CA PHE A 25 -13.82 -7.23 4.77
C PHE A 25 -13.50 -7.10 3.28
N ASP A 26 -14.06 -6.10 2.59
CA ASP A 26 -13.78 -5.83 1.18
C ASP A 26 -12.29 -5.58 0.94
N GLY A 27 -11.64 -4.84 1.84
CA GLY A 27 -10.20 -4.62 1.79
C GLY A 27 -9.36 -5.87 2.02
N ILE A 28 -9.82 -6.78 2.89
CA ILE A 28 -9.18 -8.09 3.09
C ILE A 28 -9.32 -8.94 1.83
N SER A 29 -10.50 -8.98 1.20
CA SER A 29 -10.72 -9.70 -0.07
C SER A 29 -9.82 -9.15 -1.17
N GLU A 30 -9.73 -7.83 -1.33
CA GLU A 30 -8.85 -7.23 -2.35
C GLU A 30 -7.37 -7.50 -2.05
N TYR A 31 -6.95 -7.40 -0.79
CA TYR A 31 -5.58 -7.75 -0.37
C TYR A 31 -5.25 -9.22 -0.63
N ALA A 32 -6.18 -10.13 -0.34
CA ALA A 32 -6.01 -11.56 -0.59
C ALA A 32 -5.84 -11.83 -2.09
N SER A 33 -6.66 -11.19 -2.93
CA SER A 33 -6.60 -11.30 -4.39
C SER A 33 -5.27 -10.78 -4.95
N ASP A 34 -4.82 -9.60 -4.51
CA ASP A 34 -3.56 -8.99 -4.94
C ASP A 34 -2.33 -9.84 -4.61
N ASN A 35 -2.39 -10.57 -3.49
CA ASN A 35 -1.34 -11.47 -3.06
C ASN A 35 -1.58 -12.92 -3.51
N SER A 36 -2.58 -13.16 -4.36
CA SER A 36 -2.95 -14.49 -4.89
C SER A 36 -3.16 -15.55 -3.80
N MET A 37 -3.67 -15.14 -2.63
CA MET A 37 -3.76 -15.99 -1.45
C MET A 37 -4.83 -17.08 -1.56
N ASP A 38 -5.82 -16.90 -2.45
CA ASP A 38 -6.82 -17.93 -2.74
C ASP A 38 -6.17 -19.25 -3.18
N SER A 39 -5.01 -19.17 -3.85
CA SER A 39 -4.25 -20.35 -4.30
C SER A 39 -3.64 -21.18 -3.17
N PHE A 40 -3.61 -20.64 -1.94
CA PHE A 40 -3.11 -21.35 -0.75
C PHE A 40 -4.16 -22.26 -0.11
N ILE A 41 -5.42 -22.13 -0.51
CA ILE A 41 -6.48 -23.04 -0.10
C ILE A 41 -6.51 -24.18 -1.12
N LYS A 42 -5.99 -25.34 -0.73
CA LYS A 42 -6.05 -26.57 -1.53
C LYS A 42 -6.89 -27.59 -0.77
N ASP A 43 -7.74 -28.31 -1.50
CA ASP A 43 -8.68 -29.28 -0.92
C ASP A 43 -8.00 -30.36 -0.08
N ASP A 44 -6.75 -30.72 -0.42
CA ASP A 44 -5.97 -31.77 0.24
C ASP A 44 -4.99 -31.25 1.31
N GLN A 45 -4.94 -29.94 1.59
CA GLN A 45 -4.03 -29.38 2.60
C GLN A 45 -4.69 -29.25 3.98
N PRO A 46 -3.98 -29.65 5.07
CA PRO A 46 -4.42 -29.35 6.43
C PRO A 46 -4.57 -27.84 6.63
N ILE A 47 -5.58 -27.45 7.40
CA ILE A 47 -5.90 -26.04 7.55
C ILE A 47 -4.82 -25.26 8.30
N GLU A 48 -4.14 -25.94 9.22
CA GLU A 48 -3.01 -25.41 9.98
C GLU A 48 -1.84 -25.03 9.07
N ALA A 49 -1.65 -25.75 7.96
CA ALA A 49 -0.62 -25.43 6.98
C ALA A 49 -0.96 -24.14 6.23
N THR A 50 -2.21 -23.96 5.83
CA THR A 50 -2.69 -22.71 5.21
C THR A 50 -2.63 -21.54 6.20
N GLU A 51 -3.07 -21.72 7.45
CA GLU A 51 -2.94 -20.70 8.50
C GLU A 51 -1.48 -20.26 8.70
N PHE A 52 -0.54 -21.20 8.72
CA PHE A 52 0.87 -20.90 8.85
C PHE A 52 1.38 -20.01 7.71
N VAL A 53 1.06 -20.36 6.45
CA VAL A 53 1.46 -19.55 5.29
C VAL A 53 0.82 -18.17 5.36
N VAL A 54 -0.49 -18.07 5.58
CA VAL A 54 -1.20 -16.78 5.71
C VAL A 54 -0.62 -15.93 6.84
N SER A 55 -0.23 -16.55 7.96
CA SER A 55 0.36 -15.84 9.10
C SER A 55 1.67 -15.13 8.75
N SER A 56 2.44 -15.64 7.79
CA SER A 56 3.68 -15.01 7.32
C SER A 56 3.42 -13.70 6.58
N PHE A 57 2.34 -13.64 5.79
CA PHE A 57 1.91 -12.39 5.14
C PHE A 57 1.34 -11.40 6.14
N MET A 58 0.70 -11.89 7.20
CA MET A 58 0.10 -11.05 8.24
C MET A 58 1.11 -10.53 9.27
N GLN A 59 2.31 -11.11 9.31
CA GLN A 59 3.37 -10.77 10.26
C GLN A 59 3.66 -9.27 10.37
N PRO A 60 3.73 -8.48 9.28
CA PRO A 60 3.97 -7.04 9.37
C PRO A 60 2.90 -6.28 10.17
N PHE A 61 1.67 -6.79 10.22
CA PHE A 61 0.55 -6.14 10.91
C PHE A 61 0.50 -6.45 12.41
N TYR A 62 1.10 -7.56 12.87
CA TYR A 62 0.97 -8.00 14.26
C TYR A 62 1.58 -7.04 15.29
N SER A 63 2.57 -6.24 14.89
CA SER A 63 3.17 -5.22 15.75
C SER A 63 2.49 -3.85 15.63
N MET A 64 1.50 -3.71 14.74
CA MET A 64 0.81 -2.46 14.51
C MET A 64 -0.39 -2.30 15.47
N PRO A 65 -0.65 -1.09 15.97
CA PRO A 65 -1.91 -0.76 16.64
C PRO A 65 -3.13 -1.17 15.81
N ALA A 66 -4.16 -1.70 16.47
CA ALA A 66 -5.38 -2.18 15.80
C ALA A 66 -6.05 -1.10 14.93
N GLU A 67 -6.05 0.15 15.39
CA GLU A 67 -6.54 1.31 14.62
C GLU A 67 -5.85 1.44 13.26
N LYS A 68 -4.53 1.25 13.21
CA LYS A 68 -3.77 1.32 11.95
C LYS A 68 -4.10 0.15 11.03
N VAL A 69 -4.23 -1.06 11.57
CA VAL A 69 -4.60 -2.24 10.79
C VAL A 69 -6.02 -2.09 10.24
N ASN A 70 -6.96 -1.63 11.06
CA ASN A 70 -8.32 -1.31 10.66
C ASN A 70 -8.34 -0.25 9.55
N SER A 71 -7.60 0.86 9.71
CA SER A 71 -7.50 1.92 8.70
C SER A 71 -6.87 1.40 7.41
N PHE A 72 -5.84 0.56 7.48
CA PHE A 72 -5.18 -0.01 6.31
C PHE A 72 -6.16 -0.82 5.47
N PHE A 73 -6.80 -1.83 6.05
CA PHE A 73 -7.70 -2.70 5.29
C PHE A 73 -8.96 -1.96 4.83
N LYS A 74 -9.57 -1.10 5.66
CA LYS A 74 -10.73 -0.28 5.24
C LYS A 74 -10.47 0.61 4.03
N ASN A 75 -9.21 0.95 3.76
CA ASN A 75 -8.82 1.85 2.69
C ASN A 75 -7.85 1.19 1.70
N TYR A 76 -7.81 -0.15 1.66
CA TYR A 76 -6.80 -0.88 0.91
C TYR A 76 -6.77 -0.51 -0.58
N SER A 77 -7.94 -0.42 -1.23
CA SER A 77 -8.05 -0.02 -2.63
C SER A 77 -7.41 1.35 -2.93
N LEU A 78 -7.62 2.32 -2.04
CA LEU A 78 -7.04 3.66 -2.16
C LEU A 78 -5.52 3.61 -1.99
N ILE A 79 -5.05 2.87 -0.98
CA ILE A 79 -3.62 2.68 -0.68
C ILE A 79 -2.91 2.00 -1.87
N LYS A 80 -3.50 0.92 -2.39
CA LYS A 80 -3.01 0.20 -3.56
C LYS A 80 -2.88 1.13 -4.77
N ASN A 81 -3.93 1.88 -5.08
CA ASN A 81 -3.91 2.83 -6.19
C ASN A 81 -2.84 3.93 -6.00
N PHE A 82 -2.71 4.46 -4.78
CA PHE A 82 -1.63 5.39 -4.45
C PHE A 82 -0.24 4.78 -4.69
N ASN A 83 0.00 3.56 -4.22
CA ASN A 83 1.29 2.88 -4.38
C ASN A 83 1.63 2.64 -5.84
N LEU A 84 0.65 2.24 -6.66
CA LEU A 84 0.83 2.06 -8.10
C LEU A 84 1.26 3.38 -8.78
N LEU A 85 0.52 4.46 -8.54
CA LEU A 85 0.82 5.78 -9.10
C LEU A 85 2.16 6.33 -8.57
N SER A 86 2.44 6.13 -7.28
CA SER A 86 3.71 6.51 -6.64
C SER A 86 4.91 5.83 -7.27
N ASN A 87 4.78 4.54 -7.63
CA ASN A 87 5.84 3.78 -8.30
C ASN A 87 6.01 4.21 -9.77
N GLU A 88 4.92 4.58 -10.45
CA GLU A 88 5.00 5.13 -11.80
C GLU A 88 5.76 6.47 -11.82
N VAL A 89 5.41 7.38 -10.90
CA VAL A 89 6.16 8.64 -10.69
C VAL A 89 7.62 8.36 -10.35
N PHE A 90 7.89 7.38 -9.49
CA PHE A 90 9.26 7.00 -9.13
C PHE A 90 10.07 6.55 -10.35
N GLY A 91 9.46 5.75 -11.22
CA GLY A 91 10.06 5.31 -12.47
C GLY A 91 10.48 6.50 -13.33
N LEU A 92 9.59 7.49 -13.50
CA LEU A 92 9.90 8.71 -14.23
C LEU A 92 11.05 9.50 -13.59
N ALA A 93 11.09 9.57 -12.26
CA ALA A 93 12.18 10.24 -11.54
C ALA A 93 13.52 9.52 -11.73
N CYS A 94 13.53 8.18 -11.73
CA CYS A 94 14.70 7.37 -12.06
C CYS A 94 15.16 7.59 -13.51
N GLU A 95 14.25 7.61 -14.47
CA GLU A 95 14.56 7.88 -15.88
C GLU A 95 15.12 9.30 -16.07
N LYS A 96 14.51 10.30 -15.42
CA LYS A 96 15.01 11.68 -15.42
C LYS A 96 16.44 11.74 -14.89
N TYR A 97 16.72 11.07 -13.78
CA TYR A 97 18.05 11.06 -13.18
C TYR A 97 19.09 10.40 -14.09
N LYS A 98 18.77 9.24 -14.67
CA LYS A 98 19.71 8.46 -15.50
C LYS A 98 19.96 9.07 -16.87
N HIS A 99 18.92 9.61 -17.50
CA HIS A 99 18.94 9.98 -18.92
C HIS A 99 18.68 11.47 -19.15
N GLY A 100 18.39 12.24 -18.11
CA GLY A 100 18.09 13.68 -18.20
C GLY A 100 16.74 14.00 -18.83
N ASN A 101 16.00 13.01 -19.34
CA ASN A 101 14.77 13.18 -20.09
C ASN A 101 13.63 12.30 -19.54
N ALA A 102 12.71 12.94 -18.83
CA ALA A 102 11.40 12.37 -18.50
C ALA A 102 10.42 13.53 -18.33
N THR A 103 9.13 13.26 -18.50
CA THR A 103 8.06 14.20 -18.24
C THR A 103 6.97 13.49 -17.46
N VAL A 104 6.27 14.22 -16.58
CA VAL A 104 5.10 13.69 -15.87
C VAL A 104 3.88 13.86 -16.79
N PRO A 105 3.21 12.77 -17.21
CA PRO A 105 1.96 12.88 -17.94
C PRO A 105 0.90 13.64 -17.12
N ALA A 106 0.11 14.49 -17.79
CA ALA A 106 -0.89 15.31 -17.10
C ALA A 106 -1.96 14.45 -16.41
N ASP A 107 -2.36 13.34 -17.03
CA ASP A 107 -3.32 12.40 -16.45
C ASP A 107 -2.76 11.69 -15.20
N LEU A 108 -1.47 11.33 -15.21
CA LEU A 108 -0.80 10.72 -14.06
C LEU A 108 -0.78 11.69 -12.87
N GLU A 109 -0.43 12.96 -13.12
CA GLU A 109 -0.40 13.99 -12.09
C GLU A 109 -1.80 14.27 -11.52
N GLU A 110 -2.83 14.32 -12.35
CA GLU A 110 -4.20 14.48 -11.89
C GLU A 110 -4.64 13.30 -11.00
N ARG A 111 -4.37 12.08 -11.45
CA ARG A 111 -4.72 10.84 -10.73
C ARG A 111 -4.02 10.76 -9.37
N ILE A 112 -2.72 11.07 -9.31
CA ILE A 112 -1.99 11.06 -8.03
C ILE A 112 -2.46 12.17 -7.09
N ASN A 113 -2.73 13.38 -7.59
CA ASN A 113 -3.25 14.48 -6.78
C ASN A 113 -4.64 14.15 -6.21
N LEU A 114 -5.51 13.53 -7.00
CA LEU A 114 -6.81 13.07 -6.53
C LEU A 114 -6.69 11.97 -5.47
N CYS A 115 -5.73 11.06 -5.64
CA CYS A 115 -5.44 10.01 -4.65
C CYS A 115 -4.92 10.61 -3.33
N ILE A 116 -3.94 11.52 -3.40
CA ILE A 116 -3.38 12.26 -2.27
C ILE A 116 -4.49 13.04 -1.54
N SER A 117 -5.37 13.73 -2.27
CA SER A 117 -6.49 14.46 -1.68
C SER A 117 -7.41 13.53 -0.88
N LYS A 118 -7.73 12.33 -1.38
CA LYS A 118 -8.53 11.35 -0.65
C LYS A 118 -7.82 10.84 0.62
N ILE A 119 -6.50 10.66 0.56
CA ILE A 119 -5.71 10.27 1.73
C ILE A 119 -5.75 11.38 2.80
N TYR A 120 -5.58 12.64 2.43
CA TYR A 120 -5.66 13.77 3.38
C TYR A 120 -7.04 13.97 4.01
N LEU A 121 -8.12 13.54 3.35
CA LEU A 121 -9.47 13.56 3.94
C LEU A 121 -9.63 12.49 5.04
N ASN A 122 -8.75 11.50 5.11
CA ASN A 122 -8.73 10.48 6.14
C ASN A 122 -7.56 10.73 7.11
N LYS A 123 -7.86 11.26 8.30
CA LYS A 123 -6.86 11.63 9.33
C LYS A 123 -5.94 10.48 9.77
N GLU A 124 -6.43 9.23 9.70
CA GLU A 124 -5.63 8.06 10.07
C GLU A 124 -4.62 7.74 8.96
N LEU A 125 -5.05 7.78 7.69
CA LEU A 125 -4.16 7.58 6.55
C LEU A 125 -3.16 8.73 6.36
N GLU A 126 -3.59 9.98 6.56
CA GLU A 126 -2.72 11.15 6.46
C GLU A 126 -1.45 10.95 7.30
N LYS A 127 -1.61 10.57 8.59
CA LYS A 127 -0.49 10.36 9.49
C LYS A 127 0.41 9.20 9.08
N LEU A 128 -0.14 8.20 8.40
CA LEU A 128 0.61 7.02 7.94
C LEU A 128 1.40 7.31 6.66
N TYR A 129 0.82 8.08 5.75
CA TYR A 129 1.33 8.26 4.39
C TYR A 129 1.99 9.62 4.14
N MET A 130 2.01 10.54 5.11
CA MET A 130 2.59 11.88 4.95
C MET A 130 4.01 11.87 4.37
N MET A 131 4.87 10.97 4.86
CA MET A 131 6.25 10.84 4.38
C MET A 131 6.31 10.35 2.93
N GLU A 132 5.52 9.34 2.59
CA GLU A 132 5.47 8.79 1.23
C GLU A 132 4.88 9.79 0.24
N ILE A 133 3.84 10.53 0.64
CA ILE A 133 3.27 11.63 -0.15
C ILE A 133 4.33 12.71 -0.39
N SER A 134 5.10 13.07 0.64
CA SER A 134 6.18 14.04 0.50
C SER A 134 7.25 13.56 -0.50
N ASP A 135 7.62 12.27 -0.48
CA ASP A 135 8.56 11.70 -1.45
C ASP A 135 8.01 11.76 -2.88
N VAL A 136 6.72 11.44 -3.08
CA VAL A 136 6.06 11.51 -4.39
C VAL A 136 6.01 12.93 -4.94
N ILE A 137 5.68 13.92 -4.11
CA ILE A 137 5.67 15.33 -4.51
C ILE A 137 7.08 15.78 -4.91
N MET A 138 8.10 15.40 -4.14
CA MET A 138 9.49 15.68 -4.50
C MET A 138 9.90 15.03 -5.82
N ASP A 139 9.51 13.77 -6.06
CA ASP A 139 9.78 13.08 -7.32
C ASP A 139 9.12 13.81 -8.51
N ILE A 140 7.85 14.26 -8.38
CA ILE A 140 7.15 15.04 -9.41
C ILE A 140 7.87 16.35 -9.69
N ASP A 141 8.21 17.11 -8.65
CA ASP A 141 8.89 18.39 -8.79
C ASP A 141 10.28 18.23 -9.42
N PHE A 142 10.99 17.16 -9.09
CA PHE A 142 12.28 16.82 -9.70
C PHE A 142 12.14 16.52 -11.20
N VAL A 143 11.18 15.67 -11.59
CA VAL A 143 10.92 15.36 -13.01
C VAL A 143 10.57 16.61 -13.81
N LYS A 144 9.82 17.53 -13.19
CA LYS A 144 9.42 18.82 -13.78
C LYS A 144 10.54 19.88 -13.80
N GLY A 145 11.69 19.62 -13.18
CA GLY A 145 12.78 20.59 -13.09
C GLY A 145 12.46 21.78 -12.16
N LYS A 146 11.53 21.62 -11.22
CA LYS A 146 11.22 22.63 -10.20
C LYS A 146 12.17 22.57 -9.01
N THR A 147 12.87 21.44 -8.84
CA THR A 147 13.85 21.21 -7.77
C THR A 147 14.95 20.27 -8.25
N ASP A 148 16.16 20.48 -7.75
CA ASP A 148 17.29 19.55 -7.92
C ASP A 148 17.41 18.57 -6.73
N LYS A 149 16.55 18.71 -5.71
CA LYS A 149 16.51 17.81 -4.56
C LYS A 149 15.87 16.48 -4.95
N LEU A 150 16.53 15.39 -4.56
CA LEU A 150 16.00 14.04 -4.72
C LEU A 150 15.14 13.66 -3.51
N SER A 151 14.07 12.91 -3.74
CA SER A 151 13.33 12.24 -2.66
C SER A 151 14.23 11.28 -1.88
N LEU A 152 13.85 10.92 -0.65
CA LEU A 152 14.62 9.94 0.12
C LEU A 152 14.68 8.59 -0.58
N ARG A 153 13.58 8.21 -1.23
CA ARG A 153 13.49 6.99 -2.03
C ARG A 153 14.48 7.01 -3.20
N LEU A 154 14.48 8.08 -4.00
CA LEU A 154 15.40 8.20 -5.14
C LEU A 154 16.86 8.27 -4.69
N ALA A 155 17.16 9.05 -3.66
CA ALA A 155 18.50 9.19 -3.10
C ALA A 155 19.09 7.87 -2.58
N ARG A 156 18.26 6.89 -2.18
CA ARG A 156 18.72 5.55 -1.77
C ARG A 156 19.02 4.64 -2.95
N THR A 157 18.32 4.81 -4.06
CA THR A 157 18.45 3.96 -5.26
C THR A 157 19.61 4.36 -6.15
N VAL A 158 20.00 5.65 -6.16
CA VAL A 158 21.04 6.18 -7.06
C VAL A 158 22.42 6.33 -6.40
N ARG A 159 22.57 5.84 -5.17
CA ARG A 159 23.85 5.78 -4.43
C ARG A 159 24.68 4.58 -4.82
#